data_AF-A0A4U9D3J0-F1
#
_entry.id   AF-A0A4U9D3J0-F1
#
_cell.length_a   1.000
_cell.length_b   1.000
_cell.length_c   1.000
_cell.angle_alpha   90.00
_cell.angle_beta   90.00
_cell.angle_gamma   90.00
#
_symmetry.space_group_name_H-M   'P 1'
#
loop_
_entity.id
_entity.type
_entity.pdbx_description
1 polymer ?
#
loop_
_entity_poly.entity_id
_entity_poly.type
_entity_poly.pdbx_seq_one_letter_code
_entity_poly.pdbx_strand_id
1 'polypeptide(L)'
;MLVGPREPVPEDGTRREILVDGAAVGAVIASPVERLTRNTDINFDRQQKRTSWLIVALATILAALATFPLARGLLAPVKRLVEGTHRLAAGDFSTRVTASGGDELGRLAQDFNQLASTLERNQQMRRDLMADISHELRTPLAVLRGELEAIQDGVRKFTPDSIPSLQAEVATLTKLVDDLHQLSMSDEGALAYQKTSVDIINLLEVAAGAFRERFASRGLEIGVSLPESAMIFGDGDSPDAAFQQPAGKQPSLHRQRRQAAD
;
A
#
# COMPACT_ATOMS: atom_id res chain seq x y z
N MET A 1 0.51 -94.34 -38.78
CA MET A 1 1.70 -94.03 -37.96
C MET A 1 1.49 -92.64 -37.36
N LEU A 2 1.31 -92.53 -36.04
CA LEU A 2 1.06 -91.25 -35.39
C LEU A 2 2.41 -90.50 -35.32
N VAL A 3 2.52 -89.39 -36.05
CA VAL A 3 3.72 -88.54 -36.01
C VAL A 3 3.38 -87.32 -35.15
N GLY A 4 3.87 -87.34 -33.91
CA GLY A 4 3.58 -86.29 -32.92
C GLY A 4 3.90 -86.72 -31.49
N PRO A 5 3.78 -85.81 -30.51
CA PRO A 5 3.98 -86.13 -29.10
C PRO A 5 3.04 -87.25 -28.65
N ARG A 6 3.50 -88.17 -27.79
CA ARG A 6 2.74 -89.32 -27.29
C ARG A 6 1.73 -88.97 -26.19
N GLU A 7 1.31 -87.72 -26.11
CA GLU A 7 0.40 -87.22 -25.08
C GLU A 7 -1.06 -87.45 -25.51
N PRO A 8 -2.00 -87.59 -24.55
CA PRO A 8 -3.42 -87.68 -24.86
C PRO A 8 -3.88 -86.45 -25.65
N VAL A 9 -4.66 -86.66 -26.70
CA VAL A 9 -5.23 -85.57 -27.49
C VAL A 9 -6.13 -84.71 -26.59
N PRO A 10 -5.89 -83.39 -26.47
CA PRO A 10 -6.75 -82.51 -25.67
C PRO A 10 -8.19 -82.51 -26.21
N GLU A 11 -9.19 -82.51 -25.33
CA GLU A 11 -10.61 -82.52 -25.73
C GLU A 11 -11.01 -81.30 -26.58
N ASP A 12 -10.32 -80.17 -26.42
CA ASP A 12 -10.53 -78.93 -27.17
C ASP A 12 -9.81 -78.90 -28.54
N GLY A 13 -9.14 -79.99 -28.93
CA GLY A 13 -8.39 -80.10 -30.17
C GLY A 13 -9.28 -80.23 -31.41
N THR A 14 -8.99 -79.47 -32.47
CA THR A 14 -9.71 -79.63 -33.74
C THR A 14 -9.09 -80.76 -34.56
N ARG A 15 -9.87 -81.80 -34.88
CA ARG A 15 -9.45 -82.92 -35.74
C ARG A 15 -9.98 -82.74 -37.16
N ARG A 16 -9.09 -82.77 -38.15
CA ARG A 16 -9.45 -82.72 -39.57
C ARG A 16 -8.91 -83.94 -40.29
N GLU A 17 -9.79 -84.65 -41.00
CA GLU A 17 -9.42 -85.85 -41.74
C GLU A 17 -8.72 -85.50 -43.07
N ILE A 18 -7.73 -86.30 -43.43
CA ILE A 18 -7.04 -86.22 -44.71
C ILE A 18 -7.58 -87.36 -45.58
N LEU A 19 -8.21 -86.97 -46.69
CA LEU A 19 -8.79 -87.88 -47.69
C LEU A 19 -7.88 -87.87 -48.93
N VAL A 20 -7.54 -89.05 -49.45
CA VAL A 20 -6.89 -89.24 -50.75
C VAL A 20 -7.77 -90.18 -51.56
N ASP A 21 -8.18 -89.76 -52.75
CA ASP A 21 -9.15 -90.47 -53.62
C ASP A 21 -10.46 -90.87 -52.90
N GLY A 22 -10.93 -90.02 -51.99
CA GLY A 22 -12.16 -90.26 -51.21
C GLY A 22 -12.00 -91.25 -50.05
N ALA A 23 -10.82 -91.84 -49.86
CA ALA A 23 -10.51 -92.72 -48.74
C ALA A 23 -9.75 -91.96 -47.64
N ALA A 24 -10.19 -92.14 -46.38
CA ALA A 24 -9.53 -91.53 -45.23
C ALA A 24 -8.19 -92.23 -44.96
N VAL A 25 -7.08 -91.53 -45.19
CA VAL A 25 -5.72 -92.05 -45.02
C VAL A 25 -5.06 -91.57 -43.72
N GLY A 26 -5.62 -90.55 -43.07
CA GLY A 26 -5.12 -90.05 -41.79
C GLY A 26 -5.94 -88.88 -41.23
N ALA A 27 -5.51 -88.32 -40.10
CA ALA A 27 -6.09 -87.11 -39.52
C ALA A 27 -5.01 -86.21 -38.92
N VAL A 28 -5.21 -84.90 -39.04
CA VAL A 28 -4.40 -83.87 -38.38
C VAL A 28 -5.17 -83.36 -37.19
N ILE A 29 -4.50 -83.27 -36.04
CA ILE A 29 -5.05 -82.77 -34.79
C ILE A 29 -4.28 -81.50 -34.45
N ALA A 30 -4.99 -80.37 -34.33
CA ALA A 30 -4.42 -79.12 -33.89
C ALA A 30 -4.97 -78.77 -32.49
N SER A 31 -4.07 -78.61 -31.53
CA SER A 31 -4.40 -78.20 -30.15
C SER A 31 -4.29 -76.67 -30.03
N PRO A 32 -5.29 -75.97 -29.46
CA PRO A 32 -5.19 -74.52 -29.24
C PRO A 32 -4.06 -74.18 -28.26
N VAL A 33 -3.15 -73.28 -28.66
CA VAL A 33 -1.99 -72.85 -27.83
C VAL A 33 -2.38 -71.82 -26.75
N GLU A 34 -3.64 -71.39 -26.71
CA GLU A 34 -4.13 -70.24 -25.92
C GLU A 34 -4.05 -70.37 -24.39
N ARG A 35 -3.76 -71.56 -23.83
CA ARG A 35 -3.61 -71.70 -22.37
C ARG A 35 -2.28 -71.14 -21.84
N LEU A 36 -1.22 -71.09 -22.66
CA LEU A 36 0.06 -70.50 -22.27
C LEU A 36 0.00 -68.96 -22.29
N THR A 37 -0.68 -68.37 -23.28
CA THR A 37 -0.84 -66.91 -23.40
C THR A 37 -1.79 -66.35 -22.33
N ARG A 38 -2.91 -67.01 -22.03
CA ARG A 38 -3.89 -66.51 -21.05
C ARG A 38 -3.32 -66.39 -19.63
N ASN A 39 -2.45 -67.30 -19.19
CA ASN A 39 -1.85 -67.23 -17.85
C ASN A 39 -0.73 -66.18 -17.74
N THR A 40 0.05 -65.97 -18.81
CA THR A 40 1.02 -64.87 -18.85
C THR A 40 0.29 -63.52 -18.87
N ASP A 41 -0.76 -63.38 -19.68
CA ASP A 41 -1.52 -62.14 -19.86
C ASP A 41 -2.24 -61.69 -18.58
N ILE A 42 -2.81 -62.63 -17.80
CA ILE A 42 -3.47 -62.32 -16.53
C ILE A 42 -2.47 -61.84 -15.47
N ASN A 43 -1.26 -62.41 -15.44
CA ASN A 43 -0.22 -61.98 -14.51
C ASN A 43 0.39 -60.63 -14.93
N PHE A 44 0.57 -60.40 -16.23
CA PHE A 44 0.99 -59.11 -16.78
C PHE A 44 -0.02 -58.00 -16.50
N ASP A 45 -1.34 -58.23 -16.68
CA ASP A 45 -2.39 -57.25 -16.37
C ASP A 45 -2.43 -56.89 -14.88
N ARG A 46 -2.32 -57.89 -13.98
CA ARG A 46 -2.27 -57.62 -12.53
C ARG A 46 -1.01 -56.87 -12.11
N GLN A 47 0.14 -57.20 -12.70
CA GLN A 47 1.39 -56.52 -12.40
C GLN A 47 1.39 -55.08 -12.91
N GLN A 48 0.86 -54.84 -14.12
CA GLN A 48 0.71 -53.51 -14.68
C GLN A 48 -0.25 -52.65 -13.84
N LYS A 49 -1.42 -53.18 -13.45
CA LYS A 49 -2.36 -52.47 -12.58
C LYS A 49 -1.72 -52.11 -11.24
N ARG A 50 -0.98 -53.02 -10.61
CA ARG A 50 -0.26 -52.74 -9.35
C ARG A 50 0.75 -51.60 -9.51
N THR A 51 1.58 -51.64 -10.56
CA THR A 51 2.56 -50.57 -10.83
C THR A 51 1.87 -49.24 -11.11
N SER A 52 0.80 -49.21 -11.91
CA SER A 52 0.03 -47.99 -12.16
C SER A 52 -0.59 -47.42 -10.88
N TRP A 53 -1.17 -48.26 -10.02
CA TRP A 53 -1.69 -47.83 -8.73
C TRP A 53 -0.60 -47.29 -7.79
N LEU A 54 0.60 -47.89 -7.79
CA LEU A 54 1.74 -47.38 -7.03
C LEU A 54 2.19 -46.01 -7.54
N ILE A 55 2.25 -45.81 -8.86
CA ILE A 55 2.59 -44.52 -9.47
C ILE A 55 1.56 -43.46 -9.10
N VAL A 56 0.26 -43.78 -9.20
CA VAL A 56 -0.83 -42.86 -8.83
C VAL A 56 -0.76 -42.49 -7.34
N ALA A 57 -0.56 -43.48 -6.47
CA ALA A 57 -0.41 -43.25 -5.04
C ALA A 57 0.79 -42.35 -4.73
N LEU A 58 1.95 -42.64 -5.33
CA LEU A 58 3.17 -41.85 -5.14
C LEU A 58 2.99 -40.41 -5.68
N ALA A 59 2.42 -40.24 -6.87
CA ALA A 59 2.16 -38.93 -7.45
C ALA A 59 1.19 -38.11 -6.58
N THR A 60 0.15 -38.75 -6.04
CA THR A 60 -0.81 -38.09 -5.14
C THR A 60 -0.15 -37.65 -3.84
N ILE A 61 0.69 -38.51 -3.25
CA ILE A 61 1.44 -38.19 -2.04
C ILE A 61 2.39 -37.01 -2.28
N LEU A 62 3.13 -37.02 -3.40
CA LEU A 62 4.03 -35.92 -3.76
C LEU A 62 3.26 -34.61 -4.01
N ALA A 63 2.12 -34.67 -4.70
CA ALA A 63 1.27 -33.50 -4.93
C ALA A 63 0.74 -32.93 -3.60
N ALA A 64 0.30 -33.78 -2.68
CA ALA A 64 -0.14 -33.36 -1.35
C ALA A 64 1.01 -32.74 -0.53
N LEU A 65 2.19 -33.36 -0.56
CA LEU A 65 3.41 -32.88 0.11
C LEU A 65 3.89 -31.54 -0.45
N ALA A 66 3.69 -31.25 -1.73
CA ALA A 66 4.02 -29.96 -2.33
C ALA A 66 2.94 -28.89 -2.06
N THR A 67 1.66 -29.27 -2.19
CA THR A 67 0.53 -28.33 -2.07
C THR A 67 0.36 -27.81 -0.65
N PHE A 68 0.48 -28.68 0.34
CA PHE A 68 0.27 -28.35 1.74
C PHE A 68 1.19 -27.25 2.29
N PRO A 69 2.53 -27.31 2.11
CA PRO A 69 3.42 -26.23 2.53
C PRO A 69 3.22 -24.96 1.70
N LEU A 70 2.92 -25.05 0.40
CA LEU A 70 2.64 -23.87 -0.42
C LEU A 70 1.40 -23.11 0.06
N ALA A 71 0.33 -23.84 0.35
CA ALA A 71 -0.92 -23.26 0.87
C ALA A 71 -0.70 -22.57 2.23
N ARG A 72 0.15 -23.13 3.09
CA ARG A 72 0.47 -22.51 4.39
C ARG A 72 1.53 -21.42 4.33
N GLY A 73 2.49 -21.54 3.42
CA GLY A 73 3.62 -20.62 3.28
C GLY A 73 3.28 -19.35 2.50
N LEU A 74 2.41 -19.43 1.49
CA LEU A 74 2.10 -18.30 0.61
C LEU A 74 0.66 -17.80 0.75
N LEU A 75 -0.32 -18.71 0.68
CA LEU A 75 -1.72 -18.30 0.61
C LEU A 75 -2.22 -17.72 1.94
N ALA A 76 -1.76 -18.27 3.08
CA ALA A 76 -2.17 -17.77 4.38
C ALA A 76 -1.66 -16.34 4.70
N PRO A 77 -0.37 -15.99 4.50
CA PRO A 77 0.10 -14.61 4.65
C PRO A 77 -0.61 -13.61 3.72
N VAL A 78 -0.82 -13.99 2.45
CA VAL A 78 -1.53 -13.14 1.47
C VAL A 78 -2.96 -12.85 1.93
N LYS A 79 -3.69 -13.87 2.39
CA LYS A 79 -5.06 -13.66 2.90
C LYS A 79 -5.09 -12.72 4.12
N ARG A 80 -4.10 -12.79 5.01
CA ARG A 80 -4.00 -11.86 6.15
C ARG A 80 -3.73 -10.42 5.71
N LEU A 81 -2.89 -10.22 4.70
CA LEU A 81 -2.63 -8.89 4.11
C LEU A 81 -3.89 -8.31 3.46
N VAL A 82 -4.63 -9.12 2.71
CA VAL A 82 -5.90 -8.70 2.09
C VAL A 82 -6.91 -8.28 3.16
N GLU A 83 -7.09 -9.10 4.19
CA GLU A 83 -7.99 -8.78 5.31
C GLU A 83 -7.53 -7.53 6.06
N GLY A 84 -6.22 -7.42 6.34
CA GLY A 84 -5.64 -6.24 6.96
C GLY A 84 -5.87 -4.97 6.15
N THR A 85 -5.77 -5.07 4.83
CA THR A 85 -6.02 -3.96 3.89
C THR A 85 -7.49 -3.55 3.89
N HIS A 86 -8.42 -4.50 3.92
CA HIS A 86 -9.85 -4.20 4.05
C HIS A 86 -10.17 -3.48 5.36
N ARG A 87 -9.61 -3.94 6.49
CA ARG A 87 -9.78 -3.26 7.78
C ARG A 87 -9.17 -1.87 7.79
N LEU A 88 -7.98 -1.71 7.22
CA LEU A 88 -7.30 -0.42 7.09
C LEU A 88 -8.13 0.56 6.23
N ALA A 89 -8.67 0.08 5.11
CA ALA A 89 -9.55 0.86 4.25
C ALA A 89 -10.89 1.22 4.92
N ALA A 90 -11.37 0.39 5.83
CA ALA A 90 -12.54 0.68 6.67
C ALA A 90 -12.26 1.67 7.81
N GLY A 91 -11.02 2.15 7.95
CA GLY A 91 -10.62 3.15 8.95
C GLY A 91 -10.01 2.59 10.24
N ASP A 92 -9.81 1.27 10.34
CA ASP A 92 -9.16 0.66 11.49
C ASP A 92 -7.62 0.67 11.33
N PHE A 93 -7.02 1.83 11.64
CA PHE A 93 -5.58 2.06 11.58
C PHE A 93 -4.78 1.35 12.70
N SER A 94 -5.45 0.76 13.68
CA SER A 94 -4.81 -0.05 14.73
C SER A 94 -4.45 -1.46 14.25
N THR A 95 -4.99 -1.88 13.11
CA THR A 95 -4.76 -3.19 12.51
C THR A 95 -3.27 -3.43 12.25
N ARG A 96 -2.81 -4.64 12.59
CA ARG A 96 -1.45 -5.13 12.28
C ARG A 96 -1.51 -6.52 11.68
N VAL A 97 -0.61 -6.79 10.74
CA VAL A 97 -0.44 -8.10 10.13
C VAL A 97 0.85 -8.72 10.67
N THR A 98 0.81 -10.02 10.97
CA THR A 98 1.99 -10.74 11.44
C THR A 98 3.02 -10.88 10.32
N ALA A 99 4.19 -10.26 10.49
CA ALA A 99 5.34 -10.49 9.62
C ALA A 99 5.96 -11.85 9.98
N SER A 100 5.68 -12.87 9.18
CA SER A 100 6.28 -14.20 9.32
C SER A 100 7.17 -14.46 8.11
N GLY A 101 8.45 -14.73 8.33
CA GLY A 101 9.42 -14.95 7.26
C GLY A 101 10.29 -13.72 6.97
N GLY A 102 11.49 -13.96 6.43
CA GLY A 102 12.42 -12.94 5.97
C GLY A 102 12.41 -12.75 4.46
N ASP A 103 11.30 -13.12 3.81
CA ASP A 103 11.08 -13.04 2.37
C ASP A 103 10.33 -11.75 1.98
N GLU A 104 9.97 -11.63 0.70
CA GLU A 104 9.25 -10.48 0.16
C GLU A 104 7.87 -10.28 0.81
N LEU A 105 7.20 -11.36 1.22
CA LEU A 105 5.91 -11.29 1.91
C LEU A 105 6.08 -10.78 3.35
N GLY A 106 7.13 -11.22 4.04
CA GLY A 106 7.53 -10.69 5.34
C GLY A 106 7.81 -9.19 5.29
N ARG A 107 8.56 -8.73 4.27
CA ARG A 107 8.82 -7.30 4.03
C ARG A 107 7.55 -6.52 3.74
N LEU A 108 6.66 -7.04 2.89
CA LEU A 108 5.38 -6.41 2.59
C LEU A 108 4.48 -6.28 3.84
N ALA A 109 4.52 -7.26 4.75
CA ALA A 109 3.82 -7.16 6.03
C ALA A 109 4.42 -6.07 6.95
N GLN A 110 5.73 -5.87 6.92
CA GLN A 110 6.38 -4.76 7.63
C GLN A 110 5.98 -3.41 7.04
N ASP A 111 6.02 -3.27 5.71
CA ASP A 111 5.62 -2.05 5.01
C ASP A 111 4.14 -1.72 5.26
N PHE A 112 3.26 -2.72 5.27
CA PHE A 112 1.86 -2.57 5.66
C PHE A 112 1.72 -2.04 7.10
N ASN A 113 2.44 -2.63 8.06
CA ASN A 113 2.38 -2.19 9.46
C ASN A 113 2.90 -0.77 9.65
N GLN A 114 3.94 -0.40 8.89
CA GLN A 114 4.48 0.96 8.89
C GLN A 114 3.45 1.95 8.33
N LEU A 115 2.80 1.62 7.21
CA LEU A 115 1.71 2.43 6.65
C LEU A 115 0.56 2.59 7.65
N ALA A 116 0.12 1.51 8.28
CA ALA A 116 -0.93 1.53 9.30
C ALA A 116 -0.55 2.43 10.48
N SER A 117 0.69 2.35 10.97
CA SER A 117 1.19 3.22 12.04
C SER A 117 1.24 4.70 11.63
N THR A 118 1.65 5.00 10.39
CA THR A 118 1.67 6.38 9.89
C THR A 118 0.25 6.95 9.80
N LEU A 119 -0.71 6.19 9.28
CA LEU A 119 -2.11 6.60 9.22
C LEU A 119 -2.72 6.81 10.62
N GLU A 120 -2.43 5.91 11.56
CA GLU A 120 -2.87 6.03 12.95
C GLU A 120 -2.35 7.31 13.61
N ARG A 121 -1.06 7.62 13.43
CA ARG A 121 -0.44 8.86 13.93
C ARG A 121 -1.06 10.10 13.29
N ASN A 122 -1.24 10.11 11.97
CA ASN A 122 -1.88 11.22 11.27
C ASN A 122 -3.30 11.47 11.77
N GLN A 123 -4.07 10.39 11.98
CA GLN A 123 -5.41 10.48 12.51
C GLN A 123 -5.43 10.98 13.96
N GLN A 124 -4.44 10.62 14.77
CA GLN A 124 -4.28 11.13 16.13
C GLN A 124 -3.93 12.63 16.13
N MET A 125 -2.93 13.03 15.34
CA MET A 125 -2.55 14.45 15.20
C MET A 125 -3.73 15.31 14.73
N ARG A 126 -4.54 14.82 13.78
CA ARG A 126 -5.76 15.52 13.35
C ARG A 126 -6.77 15.69 14.48
N ARG A 127 -6.93 14.68 15.34
CA ARG A 127 -7.85 14.76 16.49
C ARG A 127 -7.36 15.76 17.53
N ASP A 128 -6.08 15.70 17.85
CA ASP A 128 -5.46 16.59 18.83
C ASP A 128 -5.54 18.05 18.34
N LEU A 129 -5.21 18.31 17.07
CA LEU A 129 -5.37 19.62 16.45
C LEU A 129 -6.80 20.16 16.55
N MET A 130 -7.81 19.34 16.27
CA MET A 130 -9.22 19.75 16.37
C MET A 130 -9.63 20.06 17.82
N ALA A 131 -9.08 19.33 18.79
CA ALA A 131 -9.30 19.61 20.20
C ALA A 131 -8.66 20.94 20.61
N ASP A 132 -7.42 21.18 20.19
CA ASP A 132 -6.69 22.42 20.46
C ASP A 132 -7.42 23.64 19.85
N ILE A 133 -7.82 23.57 18.58
CA ILE A 133 -8.62 24.62 17.93
C ILE A 133 -9.91 24.90 18.73
N SER A 134 -10.61 23.85 19.14
CA SER A 134 -11.85 24.00 19.91
C SER A 134 -11.62 24.68 21.26
N HIS A 135 -10.50 24.40 21.92
CA HIS A 135 -10.12 25.04 23.18
C HIS A 135 -9.74 26.52 22.99
N GLU A 136 -8.91 26.82 21.99
CA GLU A 136 -8.46 28.17 21.69
C GLU A 136 -9.59 29.08 21.22
N LEU A 137 -10.63 28.55 20.55
CA LEU A 137 -11.83 29.32 20.18
C LEU A 137 -12.80 29.52 21.34
N ARG A 138 -12.86 28.60 22.31
CA ARG A 138 -13.85 28.66 23.40
C ARG A 138 -13.60 29.81 24.35
N THR A 139 -12.34 30.06 24.70
CA THR A 139 -11.92 31.13 25.60
C THR A 139 -12.34 32.53 25.09
N PRO A 140 -11.95 32.97 23.88
CA PRO A 140 -12.32 34.28 23.36
C PRO A 140 -13.83 34.43 23.21
N LEU A 141 -14.53 33.37 22.76
CA LEU A 141 -16.00 33.37 22.70
C LEU A 141 -16.66 33.51 24.07
N ALA A 142 -16.13 32.86 25.10
CA ALA A 142 -16.67 32.96 26.45
C ALA A 142 -16.48 34.37 27.04
N VAL A 143 -15.34 35.01 26.77
CA VAL A 143 -15.07 36.40 27.16
C VAL A 143 -16.01 37.35 26.43
N LEU A 144 -16.12 37.23 25.10
CA LEU A 144 -17.03 38.04 24.29
C LEU A 144 -18.48 37.92 24.79
N ARG A 145 -18.93 36.69 25.09
CA ARG A 145 -20.27 36.45 25.61
C ARG A 145 -20.45 37.08 26.99
N GLY A 146 -19.51 36.89 27.91
CA GLY A 146 -19.58 37.45 29.26
C GLY A 146 -19.59 38.99 29.25
N GLU A 147 -18.85 39.60 28.33
CA GLU A 147 -18.86 41.05 28.14
C GLU A 147 -20.22 41.57 27.63
N LEU A 148 -20.80 40.88 26.65
CA LEU A 148 -22.12 41.20 26.13
C LEU A 148 -23.23 40.99 27.17
N GLU A 149 -23.17 39.90 27.94
CA GLU A 149 -24.10 39.62 29.05
C GLU A 149 -24.01 40.70 30.14
N ALA A 150 -22.80 41.10 30.54
CA ALA A 150 -22.61 42.15 31.54
C ALA A 150 -23.14 43.52 31.09
N ILE A 151 -23.03 43.83 29.79
CA ILE A 151 -23.62 45.03 29.19
C ILE A 151 -25.15 44.93 29.18
N GLN A 152 -25.70 43.77 28.81
CA GLN A 152 -27.14 43.53 28.74
C GLN A 152 -27.81 43.61 30.12
N ASP A 153 -27.18 43.05 31.15
CA ASP A 153 -27.67 43.06 32.54
C ASP A 153 -27.51 44.42 33.23
N GLY A 154 -26.90 45.40 32.54
CA GLY A 154 -26.65 46.74 33.05
C GLY A 154 -25.55 46.83 34.11
N VAL A 155 -24.84 45.71 34.38
CA VAL A 155 -23.68 45.65 35.28
C VAL A 155 -22.52 46.46 34.70
N ARG A 156 -22.31 46.39 33.38
CA ARG A 156 -21.34 47.20 32.64
C ARG A 156 -22.09 48.22 31.76
N LYS A 157 -21.69 49.48 31.79
CA LYS A 157 -22.26 50.50 30.88
C LYS A 157 -21.67 50.33 29.49
N PHE A 158 -22.51 50.37 28.45
CA PHE A 158 -22.06 50.50 27.07
C PHE A 158 -21.46 51.90 26.88
N THR A 159 -20.14 52.02 27.02
CA THR A 159 -19.38 53.24 26.81
C THR A 159 -18.49 53.09 25.57
N PRO A 160 -18.01 54.19 24.97
CA PRO A 160 -17.03 54.13 23.89
C PRO A 160 -15.80 53.26 24.23
N ASP A 161 -15.42 53.19 25.50
CA ASP A 161 -14.29 52.38 26.00
C ASP A 161 -14.56 50.87 26.02
N SER A 162 -15.83 50.43 25.95
CA SER A 162 -16.19 49.01 25.88
C SER A 162 -16.07 48.41 24.48
N ILE A 163 -16.09 49.25 23.43
CA ILE A 163 -15.94 48.84 22.03
C ILE A 163 -14.53 48.26 21.73
N PRO A 164 -13.42 48.89 22.16
CA PRO A 164 -12.08 48.33 21.99
C PRO A 164 -11.91 46.92 22.56
N SER A 165 -12.52 46.63 23.70
CA SER A 165 -12.44 45.31 24.34
C SER A 165 -13.12 44.22 23.50
N LEU A 166 -14.35 44.48 23.02
CA LEU A 166 -15.06 43.55 22.13
C LEU A 166 -14.35 43.41 20.77
N GLN A 167 -13.82 44.51 20.23
CA GLN A 167 -13.05 44.49 18.99
C GLN A 167 -11.75 43.69 19.11
N ALA A 168 -11.05 43.76 20.25
CA ALA A 168 -9.86 42.97 20.50
C ALA A 168 -10.15 41.47 20.48
N GLU A 169 -11.28 41.05 21.05
CA GLU A 169 -11.71 39.65 21.07
C GLU A 169 -12.08 39.14 19.67
N VAL A 170 -12.83 39.96 18.90
CA VAL A 170 -13.15 39.66 17.50
C VAL A 170 -11.89 39.60 16.63
N ALA A 171 -10.94 40.51 16.83
CA ALA A 171 -9.66 40.50 16.12
C ALA A 171 -8.85 39.23 16.43
N THR A 172 -8.90 38.76 17.69
CA THR A 172 -8.23 37.52 18.12
C THR A 172 -8.85 36.30 17.45
N LEU A 173 -10.19 36.21 17.42
CA LEU A 173 -10.91 35.16 16.69
C LEU A 173 -10.61 35.19 15.19
N THR A 174 -10.57 36.37 14.58
CA THR A 174 -10.27 36.54 13.14
C THR A 174 -8.87 36.02 12.83
N LYS A 175 -7.87 36.42 13.64
CA LYS A 175 -6.50 35.93 13.50
C LYS A 175 -6.41 34.40 13.62
N LEU A 176 -7.09 33.80 14.60
CA LEU A 176 -7.14 32.34 14.78
C LEU A 176 -7.72 31.62 13.56
N VAL A 177 -8.77 32.19 12.95
CA VAL A 177 -9.38 31.65 11.74
C VAL A 177 -8.43 31.77 10.53
N ASP A 178 -7.76 32.92 10.38
CA ASP A 178 -6.78 33.15 9.32
C ASP A 178 -5.58 32.20 9.44
N ASP A 179 -5.04 32.03 10.65
CA ASP A 179 -3.94 31.11 10.95
C ASP A 179 -4.34 29.66 10.62
N LEU A 180 -5.58 29.25 10.96
CA LEU A 180 -6.11 27.92 10.62
C LEU A 180 -6.31 27.74 9.11
N HIS A 181 -6.77 28.78 8.41
CA HIS A 181 -6.93 28.76 6.97
C HIS A 181 -5.57 28.60 6.26
N GLN A 182 -4.55 29.34 6.69
CA GLN A 182 -3.19 29.19 6.18
C GLN A 182 -2.62 27.78 6.42
N LEU A 183 -2.85 27.22 7.60
CA LEU A 183 -2.42 25.86 7.91
C LEU A 183 -3.10 24.82 7.00
N SER A 184 -4.42 24.96 6.78
CA SER A 184 -5.17 24.08 5.86
C SER A 184 -4.67 24.18 4.42
N MET A 185 -4.33 25.38 3.94
CA MET A 185 -3.76 25.59 2.61
C MET A 185 -2.35 24.98 2.47
N SER A 186 -1.57 24.98 3.56
CA SER A 186 -0.26 24.33 3.63
C SER A 186 -0.37 22.81 3.48
N ASP A 187 -1.31 22.18 4.19
CA ASP A 187 -1.52 20.72 4.18
C ASP A 187 -1.98 20.20 2.81
N GLU A 188 -2.73 20.99 2.04
CA GLU A 188 -3.13 20.63 0.66
C GLU A 188 -2.01 20.84 -0.38
N GLY A 189 -0.83 21.32 0.04
CA GLY A 189 0.27 21.69 -0.87
C GLY A 189 -0.07 22.90 -1.74
N ALA A 190 -1.09 23.68 -1.36
CA ALA A 190 -1.60 24.83 -2.11
C ALA A 190 -0.78 26.12 -1.86
N LEU A 191 0.11 26.12 -0.86
CA LEU A 191 1.14 27.15 -0.72
C LEU A 191 2.25 26.91 -1.74
N ALA A 192 2.08 27.48 -2.94
CA ALA A 192 3.13 27.56 -3.93
C ALA A 192 4.21 28.54 -3.43
N TYR A 193 5.18 28.03 -2.66
CA TYR A 193 6.33 28.82 -2.20
C TYR A 193 7.08 29.42 -3.40
N GLN A 194 7.06 30.75 -3.53
CA GLN A 194 7.82 31.45 -4.57
C GLN A 194 9.16 31.90 -3.99
N LYS A 195 10.11 30.97 -3.96
CA LYS A 195 11.45 31.30 -3.44
C LYS A 195 12.16 32.26 -4.39
N THR A 196 12.49 33.43 -3.87
CA THR A 196 13.29 34.45 -4.55
C THR A 196 14.55 34.78 -3.74
N SER A 197 15.49 35.51 -4.35
CA SER A 197 16.60 36.07 -3.59
C SER A 197 16.08 37.27 -2.80
N VAL A 198 16.11 37.17 -1.47
CA VAL A 198 15.55 38.16 -0.54
C VAL A 198 16.68 38.66 0.35
N ASP A 199 16.79 39.98 0.49
CA ASP A 199 17.68 40.57 1.48
C ASP A 199 17.02 40.51 2.86
N ILE A 200 17.52 39.63 3.73
CA ILE A 200 16.93 39.42 5.06
C ILE A 200 17.11 40.65 5.96
N ILE A 201 18.10 41.51 5.67
CA ILE A 201 18.39 42.68 6.51
C ILE A 201 17.21 43.66 6.45
N ASN A 202 16.67 43.93 5.26
CA ASN A 202 15.48 44.76 5.09
C ASN A 202 14.28 44.21 5.86
N LEU A 203 14.08 42.89 5.84
CA LEU A 203 12.98 42.25 6.57
C LEU A 203 13.15 42.39 8.10
N LEU A 204 14.38 42.23 8.59
CA LEU A 204 14.73 42.37 10.01
C LEU A 204 14.60 43.82 10.49
N GLU A 205 14.92 44.80 9.65
CA GLU A 205 14.71 46.21 9.96
C GLU A 205 13.23 46.57 10.06
N VAL A 206 12.40 46.09 9.11
CA VAL A 206 10.94 46.27 9.16
C VAL A 206 10.35 45.63 10.41
N ALA A 207 10.76 44.39 10.72
CA ALA A 207 10.33 43.70 11.93
C ALA A 207 10.76 44.45 13.19
N ALA A 208 12.03 44.86 13.31
CA ALA A 208 12.52 45.60 14.46
C ALA A 208 11.80 46.95 14.63
N GLY A 209 11.49 47.64 13.53
CA GLY A 209 10.68 48.85 13.51
C GLY A 209 9.28 48.63 14.08
N ALA A 210 8.59 47.57 13.64
CA ALA A 210 7.25 47.22 14.11
C ALA A 210 7.18 46.96 15.63
N PHE A 211 8.27 46.47 16.24
CA PHE A 211 8.33 46.21 17.68
C PHE A 211 8.89 47.37 18.52
N ARG A 212 9.60 48.35 17.93
CA ARG A 212 10.21 49.46 18.70
C ARG A 212 9.22 50.20 19.58
N GLU A 213 8.07 50.59 19.04
CA GLU A 213 7.07 51.38 19.78
C GLU A 213 6.47 50.58 20.96
N ARG A 214 6.24 49.29 20.75
CA ARG A 214 5.74 48.37 21.77
C ARG A 214 6.76 48.12 22.90
N PHE A 215 8.05 48.14 22.61
CA PHE A 215 9.10 48.03 23.63
C PHE A 215 9.32 49.36 24.35
N ALA A 216 9.32 50.48 23.63
CA ALA A 216 9.45 51.82 24.19
C ALA A 216 8.33 52.15 25.19
N SER A 217 7.08 51.77 24.88
CA SER A 217 5.94 51.92 25.81
C SER A 217 6.09 51.13 27.13
N ARG A 218 7.03 50.18 27.20
CA ARG A 218 7.39 49.41 28.40
C ARG A 218 8.75 49.79 28.98
N GLY A 219 9.38 50.86 28.48
CA GLY A 219 10.70 51.32 28.92
C GLY A 219 11.86 50.41 28.51
N LEU A 220 11.68 49.61 27.46
CA LEU A 220 12.71 48.72 26.91
C LEU A 220 13.24 49.27 25.59
N GLU A 221 14.56 49.20 25.38
CA GLU A 221 15.20 49.54 24.10
C GLU A 221 15.55 48.31 23.28
N ILE A 222 15.36 48.40 21.95
CA ILE A 222 15.78 47.38 20.99
C ILE A 222 17.05 47.85 20.29
N GLY A 223 18.17 47.17 20.57
CA GLY A 223 19.42 47.32 19.82
C GLY A 223 19.51 46.32 18.68
N VAL A 224 19.77 46.80 17.46
CA VAL A 224 19.88 45.97 16.26
C VAL A 224 21.28 46.19 15.68
N SER A 225 22.05 45.10 15.55
CA SER A 225 23.38 45.11 14.94
C SER A 225 23.36 44.15 13.75
N LEU A 226 23.23 44.71 12.55
CA LEU A 226 23.05 43.98 11.30
C LEU A 226 24.14 44.38 10.29
N PRO A 227 24.62 43.45 9.45
CA PRO A 227 25.45 43.78 8.29
C PRO A 227 24.64 44.54 7.23
N GLU A 228 25.30 45.17 6.25
CA GLU A 228 24.63 46.01 5.23
C GLU A 228 23.64 45.25 4.33
N SER A 229 23.92 43.98 4.01
CA SER A 229 23.00 43.12 3.26
C SER A 229 23.32 41.65 3.53
N ALA A 230 22.29 40.81 3.46
CA ALA A 230 22.45 39.36 3.55
C ALA A 230 21.36 38.69 2.69
N MET A 231 21.76 38.29 1.49
CA MET A 231 20.87 37.63 0.54
C MET A 231 20.65 36.17 0.93
N ILE A 232 19.39 35.79 1.12
CA ILE A 232 18.98 34.40 1.33
C ILE A 232 18.01 33.98 0.22
N PHE A 233 17.95 32.68 -0.03
CA PHE A 233 16.94 32.11 -0.94
C PHE A 233 15.74 31.65 -0.12
N GLY A 234 14.66 32.42 -0.17
CA GLY A 234 13.50 32.24 0.68
C GLY A 234 12.24 32.77 0.02
N ASP A 235 11.09 32.44 0.62
CA ASP A 235 9.83 33.04 0.23
C ASP A 235 9.77 34.43 0.87
N GLY A 236 9.97 35.46 0.05
CA GLY A 236 9.83 36.84 0.47
C GLY A 236 8.48 37.30 0.00
N ASP A 237 7.51 37.37 0.91
CA ASP A 237 6.22 37.98 0.65
C ASP A 237 6.44 39.49 0.48
N SER A 238 6.98 39.86 -0.68
CA SER A 238 7.29 41.23 -1.04
C SER A 238 6.11 41.74 -1.88
N PRO A 239 5.39 42.78 -1.43
CA PRO A 239 4.23 43.31 -2.15
C PRO A 239 4.55 43.79 -3.59
N ASP A 240 5.82 43.91 -3.95
CA ASP A 240 6.29 44.27 -5.29
C ASP A 240 6.36 43.09 -6.29
N ALA A 241 6.32 41.83 -5.84
CA ALA A 241 6.47 40.67 -6.72
C ALA A 241 5.28 40.47 -7.69
N ALA A 242 4.12 41.08 -7.39
CA ALA A 242 2.92 40.97 -8.23
C ALA A 242 3.01 41.76 -9.56
N PHE A 243 3.98 42.67 -9.73
CA PHE A 243 4.04 43.57 -10.89
C PHE A 243 5.08 43.24 -11.96
N GLN A 244 5.89 42.17 -11.80
CA GLN A 244 6.98 41.87 -12.74
C GLN A 244 6.86 40.48 -13.39
N GLN A 245 5.77 40.21 -14.12
CA GLN A 245 5.79 39.17 -15.16
C GLN A 245 6.08 39.79 -16.54
N PRO A 246 7.23 39.50 -17.17
CA PRO A 246 7.31 39.40 -18.61
C PRO A 246 7.06 37.94 -19.02
N ALA A 247 6.11 37.77 -19.94
CA ALA A 247 5.74 36.49 -20.52
C ALA A 247 6.95 35.77 -21.15
N GLY A 248 7.04 34.46 -20.88
CA GLY A 248 7.56 33.49 -21.83
C GLY A 248 9.02 33.05 -21.66
N LYS A 249 9.21 31.82 -21.17
CA LYS A 249 10.11 30.86 -21.82
C LYS A 249 9.81 29.42 -21.41
N GLN A 250 9.46 28.61 -22.41
CA GLN A 250 9.32 27.16 -22.34
C GLN A 250 10.68 26.49 -22.04
N PRO A 251 10.70 25.33 -21.35
CA PRO A 251 11.94 24.61 -21.07
C PRO A 251 12.45 23.87 -22.31
N SER A 252 13.69 24.15 -22.69
CA SER A 252 14.42 23.51 -23.78
C SER A 252 14.84 22.07 -23.42
N LEU A 253 14.28 21.11 -24.15
CA LEU A 253 14.71 19.70 -24.16
C LEU A 253 16.13 19.58 -24.75
N HIS A 254 17.10 19.19 -23.92
CA HIS A 254 18.44 18.79 -24.39
C HIS A 254 18.36 17.43 -25.09
N ARG A 255 18.48 17.45 -26.42
CA ARG A 255 18.64 16.29 -27.29
C ARG A 255 20.14 16.12 -27.58
N GLN A 256 20.84 15.25 -26.86
CA GLN A 256 22.23 14.94 -27.16
C GLN A 256 22.27 13.84 -28.22
N ARG A 257 22.67 14.22 -29.44
CA ARG A 257 22.81 13.34 -30.60
C ARG A 257 24.29 12.99 -30.80
N ARG A 258 24.51 11.72 -31.11
CA ARG A 258 25.71 11.07 -31.69
C ARG A 258 26.62 11.93 -32.58
N GLN A 259 27.93 11.70 -32.44
CA GLN A 259 29.01 11.59 -33.45
C GLN A 259 30.11 10.74 -32.74
N ALA A 260 30.60 9.56 -33.14
CA ALA A 260 31.06 8.97 -34.41
C ALA A 260 32.40 9.54 -34.93
N ALA A 261 33.40 8.63 -35.03
CA ALA A 261 34.71 8.69 -35.70
C ALA A 261 35.82 9.52 -35.02
N ASP A 262 36.82 8.85 -34.40
CA ASP A 262 38.01 8.27 -35.04
C ASP A 262 38.52 7.07 -34.22
#